data_AF-F8C783-F1
#
_entry.id   AF-F8C783-F1
#
_cell.length_a   1.000
_cell.length_b   1.000
_cell.length_c   1.000
_cell.angle_alpha   90.00
_cell.angle_beta   90.00
_cell.angle_gamma   90.00
#
_symmetry.space_group_name_H-M   'P 1'
#
loop_
_entity.id
_entity.type
_entity.pdbx_description
1 polymer ?
#
loop_
_entity_poly.entity_id
_entity_poly.type
_entity_poly.pdbx_seq_one_letter_code
_entity_poly.pdbx_strand_id
1 'polypeptide(L)'
;MRAGKPTVICPFLGDQPFWGHMVLRAGAGPQPVPQKSLTAERLADAIRTALSPTMRAHATALGERIRAENGPARAVALIEQEHMRWNRRHAAN
;
A
#
# COMPACT_ATOMS: atom_id res chain seq x y z
N MET A 1 -1.97 -4.52 3.11
CA MET A 1 -2.33 -3.30 3.87
C MET A 1 -3.77 -3.27 4.37
N ARG A 2 -4.80 -3.51 3.54
CA ARG A 2 -6.22 -3.48 3.96
C ARG A 2 -6.56 -4.30 5.23
N ALA A 3 -5.84 -5.40 5.49
CA ALA A 3 -6.01 -6.23 6.68
C ALA A 3 -5.55 -5.58 8.00
N GLY A 4 -4.85 -4.44 7.96
CA GLY A 4 -4.39 -3.73 9.15
C GLY A 4 -3.27 -4.46 9.91
N LYS A 5 -2.44 -5.24 9.22
CA LYS A 5 -1.34 -6.01 9.83
C LYS A 5 0.02 -5.45 9.42
N PRO A 6 1.01 -5.40 10.33
CA PRO A 6 2.38 -5.10 9.96
C PRO A 6 2.85 -6.03 8.84
N THR A 7 3.61 -5.49 7.88
CA THR A 7 4.03 -6.24 6.70
C THR A 7 5.55 -6.16 6.54
N VAL A 8 6.22 -7.32 6.49
CA VAL A 8 7.65 -7.41 6.14
C VAL A 8 7.75 -7.70 4.65
N ILE A 9 8.45 -6.84 3.90
CA ILE A 9 8.64 -7.00 2.46
C ILE A 9 10.07 -7.49 2.19
N CYS A 10 10.20 -8.60 1.47
CA CYS A 10 11.49 -9.15 1.02
C CYS A 10 11.60 -8.98 -0.50
N PRO A 11 12.01 -7.81 -1.02
CA PRO A 11 11.91 -7.51 -2.43
C PRO A 11 12.88 -8.33 -3.28
N PHE A 12 12.41 -8.77 -4.45
CA PHE A 12 13.20 -9.47 -5.47
C PHE A 12 13.14 -8.79 -6.84
N LEU A 13 11.94 -8.42 -7.33
CA LEU A 13 11.71 -7.95 -8.70
C LEU A 13 10.55 -6.96 -8.74
N GLY A 14 10.55 -6.09 -9.75
CA GLY A 14 9.42 -5.23 -10.11
C GLY A 14 9.26 -4.04 -9.17
N ASP A 15 8.03 -3.75 -8.80
CA ASP A 15 7.67 -2.63 -7.93
C ASP A 15 7.85 -2.94 -6.42
N GLN A 16 8.28 -4.15 -6.07
CA GLN A 16 8.47 -4.57 -4.68
C GLN A 16 9.41 -3.65 -3.88
N PRO A 17 10.56 -3.15 -4.41
CA PRO A 17 11.39 -2.20 -3.69
C PRO A 17 10.63 -0.91 -3.35
N PHE A 18 9.86 -0.38 -4.31
CA PHE A 18 9.05 0.82 -4.09
C PHE A 18 8.01 0.58 -2.98
N TRP A 19 7.23 -0.50 -3.08
CA TRP A 19 6.20 -0.80 -2.09
C TRP A 19 6.77 -1.12 -0.70
N GLY A 20 7.95 -1.75 -0.63
CA GLY A 20 8.69 -1.93 0.61
C GLY A 20 9.01 -0.60 1.30
N HIS A 21 9.49 0.39 0.54
CA HIS A 21 9.72 1.74 1.08
C HIS A 21 8.42 2.45 1.46
N MET A 22 7.33 2.25 0.72
CA MET A 22 6.03 2.84 1.06
C MET A 22 5.48 2.28 2.38
N VAL A 23 5.63 0.97 2.62
CA VAL A 23 5.24 0.33 3.89
C VAL A 23 6.07 0.87 5.06
N LEU A 24 7.39 0.99 4.87
CA LEU A 24 8.29 1.61 5.85
C LEU A 24 7.89 3.07 6.15
N ARG A 25 7.67 3.88 5.12
CA ARG A 25 7.27 5.29 5.26
C ARG A 25 5.93 5.46 5.98
N ALA A 26 5.01 4.52 5.80
CA ALA A 26 3.75 4.50 6.53
C ALA A 26 3.92 4.02 7.99
N GLY A 27 5.11 3.58 8.40
CA GLY A 27 5.38 2.97 9.70
C GLY A 27 4.64 1.66 9.92
N ALA A 28 4.14 1.03 8.85
CA ALA A 28 3.34 -0.19 8.90
C ALA A 28 4.19 -1.46 8.62
N GLY A 29 5.50 -1.31 8.63
CA GLY A 29 6.46 -2.40 8.51
C GLY A 29 7.90 -1.90 8.63
N PRO A 30 8.85 -2.81 8.83
CA PRO A 30 10.26 -2.51 9.01
C PRO A 30 10.93 -2.15 7.68
N GLN A 31 12.22 -1.86 7.75
CA GLN A 31 13.04 -1.72 6.55
C GLN A 31 12.95 -3.00 5.70
N PRO A 32 12.74 -2.89 4.37
CA PRO A 32 12.69 -4.05 3.50
C PRO A 32 13.96 -4.89 3.61
N VAL A 33 13.84 -6.21 3.40
CA VAL A 33 14.96 -7.15 3.44
C VAL A 33 15.20 -7.69 2.02
N PRO A 34 16.05 -7.04 1.20
CA PRO A 34 16.26 -7.46 -0.19
C PRO A 34 16.75 -8.89 -0.27
N GLN A 35 16.24 -9.64 -1.27
CA GLN A 35 16.51 -11.07 -1.45
C GLN A 35 18.00 -11.40 -1.43
N LYS A 36 18.84 -10.58 -2.08
CA LYS A 36 20.32 -10.75 -2.12
C LYS A 36 20.99 -10.75 -0.76
N SER A 37 20.29 -10.29 0.25
CA SER A 37 20.79 -10.02 1.59
C SER A 37 19.92 -10.68 2.66
N LEU A 38 18.94 -11.49 2.25
CA LEU A 38 18.01 -12.18 3.12
C LEU A 38 18.72 -13.34 3.81
N THR A 39 18.69 -13.32 5.15
CA THR A 39 19.09 -14.45 6.00
C THR A 39 17.99 -14.74 7.02
N ALA A 40 18.04 -15.88 7.69
CA ALA A 40 17.08 -16.23 8.73
C ALA A 40 17.08 -15.20 9.87
N GLU A 41 18.26 -14.74 10.27
CA GLU A 41 18.46 -13.75 11.34
C GLU A 41 17.85 -12.40 10.96
N ARG A 42 18.14 -11.93 9.73
CA ARG A 42 17.60 -10.66 9.24
C ARG A 42 16.09 -10.68 9.08
N LEU A 43 15.54 -11.82 8.65
CA LEU A 43 14.09 -11.99 8.59
C LEU A 43 13.47 -12.01 9.99
N ALA A 44 14.07 -12.73 10.94
CA ALA A 44 13.61 -12.79 12.32
C ALA A 44 13.63 -11.38 12.97
N ASP A 45 14.68 -10.60 12.75
CA ASP A 45 14.80 -9.22 13.23
C ASP A 45 13.74 -8.30 12.63
N ALA A 46 13.50 -8.41 11.32
CA ALA A 46 12.44 -7.67 10.65
C ALA A 46 11.06 -8.04 11.22
N ILE A 47 10.78 -9.33 11.45
CA ILE A 47 9.52 -9.79 12.07
C ILE A 47 9.39 -9.23 13.50
N ARG A 48 10.43 -9.31 14.33
CA ARG A 48 10.42 -8.74 15.68
C ARG A 48 10.12 -7.25 15.67
N THR A 49 10.73 -6.51 14.76
CA THR A 49 10.50 -5.07 14.57
C THR A 49 9.07 -4.77 14.11
N ALA A 50 8.56 -5.54 13.13
CA ALA A 50 7.19 -5.44 12.64
C ALA A 50 6.16 -5.70 13.75
N LEU A 51 6.52 -6.58 14.69
CA LEU A 51 5.77 -6.89 15.90
C LEU A 51 6.02 -5.88 17.03
N SER A 52 6.45 -4.65 16.77
CA SER A 52 6.42 -3.59 17.77
C SER A 52 4.98 -3.06 17.97
N PRO A 53 4.61 -2.59 19.18
CA PRO A 53 3.30 -1.97 19.42
C PRO A 53 3.02 -0.80 18.47
N THR A 54 4.01 0.05 18.21
CA THR A 54 3.90 1.21 17.32
C THR A 54 3.56 0.81 15.89
N MET A 55 4.29 -0.16 15.31
CA MET A 55 4.01 -0.60 13.94
C MET A 55 2.65 -1.29 13.81
N ARG A 56 2.23 -2.05 14.84
CA ARG A 56 0.87 -2.63 14.89
C ARG A 56 -0.20 -1.56 14.90
N ALA A 57 -0.02 -0.49 15.68
CA ALA A 57 -0.97 0.63 15.72
C ALA A 57 -1.05 1.33 14.36
N HIS A 58 0.09 1.65 13.74
CA HIS A 58 0.14 2.30 12.43
C HIS A 58 -0.48 1.44 11.34
N ALA A 59 -0.17 0.13 11.32
CA ALA A 59 -0.77 -0.79 10.37
C ALA A 59 -2.29 -0.87 10.54
N THR A 60 -2.78 -0.93 11.78
CA THR A 60 -4.22 -0.96 12.09
C THR A 60 -4.92 0.29 11.55
N ALA A 61 -4.42 1.48 11.91
CA ALA A 61 -4.97 2.76 11.48
C ALA A 61 -4.95 2.91 9.94
N LEU A 62 -3.86 2.48 9.30
CA LEU A 62 -3.79 2.48 7.83
C LEU A 62 -4.81 1.51 7.21
N GLY A 63 -4.99 0.33 7.80
CA GLY A 63 -6.01 -0.63 7.36
C GLY A 63 -7.42 -0.08 7.48
N GLU A 64 -7.73 0.65 8.55
CA GLU A 64 -9.03 1.32 8.75
C GLU A 64 -9.30 2.36 7.67
N ARG A 65 -8.32 3.23 7.38
CA ARG A 65 -8.42 4.22 6.30
C ARG A 65 -8.71 3.57 4.95
N ILE A 66 -7.94 2.54 4.58
CA ILE A 66 -8.13 1.81 3.32
C ILE A 66 -9.51 1.12 3.25
N ARG A 67 -10.05 0.66 4.39
CA ARG A 67 -11.39 0.05 4.43
C ARG A 67 -12.51 1.08 4.28
N ALA A 68 -12.31 2.30 4.77
CA ALA A 68 -13.26 3.41 4.62
C ALA A 68 -13.31 3.95 3.18
N GLU A 69 -12.31 3.68 2.35
CA GLU A 69 -12.29 4.08 0.94
C GLU A 69 -13.13 3.14 0.06
N ASN A 70 -13.86 3.72 -0.89
CA ASN A 70 -14.45 3.02 -2.03
C ASN A 70 -13.85 3.53 -3.35
N GLY A 71 -12.58 3.16 -3.57
CA GLY A 71 -11.81 3.54 -4.75
C GLY A 71 -12.50 3.18 -6.07
N PRO A 72 -13.03 1.94 -6.25
CA PRO A 72 -13.72 1.56 -7.48
C PRO A 72 -14.93 2.44 -7.81
N ALA A 73 -15.82 2.69 -6.84
CA ALA A 73 -16.98 3.56 -7.08
C ALA A 73 -16.56 4.99 -7.42
N ARG A 74 -15.52 5.52 -6.76
CA ARG A 74 -14.97 6.83 -7.10
C ARG A 74 -14.40 6.87 -8.52
N ALA A 75 -13.73 5.81 -8.95
CA ALA A 75 -13.19 5.69 -10.30
C ALA A 75 -14.31 5.66 -11.35
N VAL A 76 -15.36 4.87 -11.14
CA VAL A 76 -16.54 4.83 -12.02
C VAL A 76 -17.15 6.23 -12.19
N ALA A 77 -17.44 6.92 -11.09
CA ALA A 77 -18.01 8.26 -11.14
C ALA A 77 -17.14 9.27 -11.92
N LEU A 78 -15.81 9.15 -11.81
CA LEU A 78 -14.88 10.01 -12.56
C LEU A 78 -14.88 9.67 -14.06
N ILE A 79 -14.89 8.39 -14.41
CA ILE A 79 -14.92 7.93 -15.80
C ILE A 79 -16.23 8.36 -16.47
N GLU A 80 -17.37 8.18 -15.80
CA GLU A 80 -18.68 8.63 -16.29
C GLU A 80 -18.74 10.15 -16.47
N GLN A 81 -18.20 10.92 -15.51
CA GLN A 81 -18.11 12.36 -15.62
C GLN A 81 -17.30 12.80 -16.85
N GLU A 82 -16.15 12.18 -17.09
CA GLU A 82 -15.31 12.49 -18.26
C GLU A 82 -15.95 12.05 -19.58
N HIS A 83 -16.63 10.91 -19.61
CA HIS A 83 -17.42 10.49 -20.77
C HIS A 83 -18.50 11.52 -21.11
N MET A 84 -19.25 12.02 -20.12
CA MET A 84 -20.28 13.04 -20.32
C MET A 84 -19.70 14.39 -20.75
N ARG A 85 -18.51 14.76 -20.25
CA ARG A 85 -17.77 15.96 -20.72
C ARG A 85 -17.31 15.81 -22.16
N TRP A 86 -16.88 14.62 -22.56
CA TRP A 86 -16.51 14.34 -23.94
C TRP A 86 -17.73 14.45 -24.88
N ASN A 87 -18.85 13.81 -24.56
CA ASN A 87 -20.08 13.87 -25.37
C ASN A 87 -20.57 15.32 -25.57
N ARG A 88 -20.60 16.14 -24.52
CA ARG A 88 -21.03 17.54 -24.62
C ARG A 88 -20.15 18.41 -25.52
N ARG A 89 -18.84 18.16 -25.55
CA ARG A 89 -17.91 18.88 -26.44
C ARG A 89 -18.12 18.54 -27.91
N HIS A 90 -18.57 17.32 -28.22
CA HIS A 90 -18.72 16.84 -29.59
C HIS A 90 -20.16 16.90 -30.10
N ALA A 91 -21.15 17.09 -29.24
CA ALA A 91 -22.55 17.35 -29.62
C ALA A 91 -22.81 18.82 -30.01
N ALA A 92 -21.84 19.72 -29.77
CA ALA A 92 -21.94 21.15 -30.07
C ALA A 92 -21.22 21.56 -31.37
N ASN A 93 -20.76 20.59 -32.17
CA ASN A 93 -20.13 20.77 -33.48
C ASN A 93 -21.01 20.18 -34.59
#